data_AF-A0A6J4X1D4-F1
#
_entry.id   AF-A0A6J4X1D4-F1
#
_cell.length_a   1.000
_cell.length_b   1.000
_cell.length_c   1.000
_cell.angle_alpha   90.00
_cell.angle_beta   90.00
_cell.angle_gamma   90.00
#
_symmetry.space_group_name_H-M   'P 1'
#
loop_
_entity.id
_entity.type
_entity.pdbx_description
1 polymer ?
#
loop_
_entity_poly.entity_id
_entity_poly.type
_entity_poly.pdbx_seq_one_letter_code
_entity_poly.pdbx_strand_id
1 'polypeptide(L)'
;MYRFKLEALLNHRRHQEEVCQKELAQTERLLADEKGTLRRQKKEQRDNIQKLQAKQKKIINVSDLILSVNYIQLLSKNIEDQTKCVRETTIKVNQKRNELIIIVKKRKTLEKLKKKEWLVYQQKMMQNERKLMDEVASTRHARKMS
;
A
#
# COMPACT_ATOMS: atom_id res chain seq x y z
N MET A 1 -29.00 -9.22 21.20
CA MET A 1 -27.69 -8.67 20.80
C MET A 1 -27.56 -8.75 19.28
N TYR A 2 -27.09 -7.70 18.62
CA TYR A 2 -26.91 -7.68 17.16
C TYR A 2 -25.67 -8.48 16.74
N ARG A 3 -25.79 -9.31 15.70
CA ARG A 3 -24.66 -10.04 15.10
C ARG A 3 -24.68 -9.85 13.59
N PHE A 4 -23.60 -9.29 13.06
CA PHE A 4 -23.44 -9.14 11.62
C PHE A 4 -23.07 -10.48 11.00
N LYS A 5 -23.84 -10.93 10.01
CA LYS A 5 -23.66 -12.27 9.39
C LYS A 5 -22.32 -12.41 8.66
N LEU A 6 -21.77 -11.30 8.16
CA LEU A 6 -20.51 -11.27 7.40
C LEU A 6 -19.33 -10.77 8.24
N GLU A 7 -19.39 -10.88 9.57
CA GLU A 7 -18.30 -10.42 10.46
C GLU A 7 -16.97 -11.15 10.18
N ALA A 8 -17.03 -12.47 9.96
CA ALA A 8 -15.84 -13.27 9.62
C ALA A 8 -15.20 -12.80 8.30
N LEU A 9 -16.03 -12.53 7.29
CA LEU A 9 -15.56 -11.99 6.01
C LEU A 9 -14.97 -10.59 6.16
N LEU A 10 -15.58 -9.72 6.98
CA LEU A 10 -15.07 -8.38 7.24
C LEU A 10 -13.70 -8.43 7.94
N ASN A 11 -13.54 -9.30 8.93
CA ASN A 11 -12.26 -9.51 9.63
C ASN A 11 -11.19 -10.08 8.70
N HIS A 12 -11.54 -11.05 7.86
CA HIS A 12 -10.63 -11.56 6.84
C HIS A 12 -10.17 -10.45 5.88
N ARG A 13 -11.06 -9.57 5.43
CA ARG A 13 -10.71 -8.42 4.56
C ARG A 13 -9.81 -7.40 5.25
N ARG A 14 -9.99 -7.17 6.56
CA ARG A 14 -9.09 -6.33 7.36
C ARG A 14 -7.69 -6.92 7.42
N HIS A 15 -7.59 -8.22 7.69
CA HIS A 15 -6.31 -8.90 7.70
C HIS A 15 -5.62 -8.87 6.32
N GLN A 16 -6.38 -9.10 5.24
CA GLN A 16 -5.85 -8.96 3.87
C GLN A 16 -5.31 -7.56 3.58
N GLU A 17 -5.99 -6.51 4.08
CA GLU A 17 -5.52 -5.13 3.95
C GLU A 17 -4.19 -4.92 4.69
N GLU A 18 -4.10 -5.39 5.93
CA GLU A 18 -2.87 -5.29 6.73
C GLU A 18 -1.69 -6.01 6.08
N VAL A 19 -1.91 -7.22 5.56
CA VAL A 19 -0.87 -7.97 4.84
C VAL A 19 -0.44 -7.22 3.58
N CYS A 20 -1.39 -6.77 2.76
CA CYS A 20 -1.10 -6.04 1.53
C CYS A 20 -0.37 -4.72 1.80
N GLN A 21 -0.70 -4.01 2.89
CA GLN A 21 0.02 -2.81 3.33
C GLN A 21 1.48 -3.11 3.71
N LYS A 22 1.73 -4.21 4.43
CA LYS A 22 3.09 -4.63 4.79
C LYS A 22 3.91 -4.98 3.55
N GLU A 23 3.34 -5.75 2.63
CA GLU A 23 3.99 -6.11 1.37
C GLU A 23 4.29 -4.88 0.49
N LEU A 24 3.35 -3.93 0.43
CA LEU A 24 3.55 -2.67 -0.28
C LEU A 24 4.71 -1.89 0.33
N ALA A 25 4.75 -1.74 1.67
CA ALA A 25 5.82 -1.05 2.35
C ALA A 25 7.20 -1.70 2.12
N GLN A 26 7.26 -3.04 2.10
CA GLN A 26 8.48 -3.77 1.76
C GLN A 26 8.92 -3.50 0.31
N THR A 27 7.98 -3.55 -0.64
CA THR A 27 8.29 -3.32 -2.06
C THR A 27 8.71 -1.86 -2.32
N GLU A 28 8.14 -0.90 -1.58
CA GLU A 28 8.54 0.51 -1.65
C GLU A 28 9.94 0.75 -1.09
N ARG A 29 10.33 0.05 -0.01
CA ARG A 29 11.71 0.08 0.50
C ARG A 29 12.69 -0.46 -0.53
N LEU A 30 12.39 -1.61 -1.14
CA LEU A 30 13.20 -2.17 -2.22
C LEU A 30 13.35 -1.16 -3.36
N LEU A 31 12.26 -0.51 -3.79
CA LEU A 31 12.33 0.51 -4.82
C LEU A 31 13.23 1.70 -4.43
N ALA A 32 13.19 2.12 -3.17
CA ALA A 32 14.03 3.20 -2.67
C ALA A 32 15.52 2.82 -2.71
N ASP A 33 15.84 1.58 -2.33
CA ASP A 33 17.19 1.03 -2.35
C ASP A 33 17.73 0.90 -3.78
N GLU A 34 16.93 0.33 -4.69
CA GLU A 34 17.26 0.21 -6.11
C GLU A 34 17.54 1.58 -6.76
N LYS A 35 16.74 2.59 -6.43
CA LYS A 35 16.96 3.97 -6.87
C LYS A 35 18.21 4.58 -6.22
N GLY A 36 18.51 4.23 -4.97
CA GLY A 36 19.73 4.63 -4.26
C GLY A 36 20.99 4.10 -4.94
N THR A 37 21.01 2.81 -5.28
CA THR A 37 22.09 2.17 -6.04
C THR A 37 22.28 2.82 -7.40
N LEU A 38 21.20 3.06 -8.15
CA LEU A 38 21.28 3.74 -9.44
C LEU A 38 21.88 5.15 -9.33
N ARG A 39 21.47 5.93 -8.32
CA ARG A 39 22.04 7.27 -8.07
C ARG A 39 23.53 7.21 -7.77
N ARG A 40 23.96 6.24 -6.95
CA ARG A 40 25.37 6.03 -6.61
C ARG A 40 26.20 5.68 -7.85
N GLN A 41 25.75 4.72 -8.65
CA GLN A 41 26.46 4.33 -9.88
C GLN A 41 26.57 5.48 -10.88
N LYS A 42 25.49 6.26 -11.07
CA LYS A 42 25.51 7.45 -11.94
C LYS A 42 26.46 8.53 -11.44
N LYS A 43 26.52 8.74 -10.11
CA LYS A 43 27.48 9.67 -9.51
C LYS A 43 28.91 9.19 -9.74
N GLU A 44 29.17 7.93 -9.45
CA GLU A 44 30.50 7.33 -9.64
C GLU A 44 30.97 7.40 -11.09
N GLN A 45 30.10 7.11 -12.05
CA GLN A 45 30.41 7.24 -13.48
C GLN A 45 30.79 8.68 -13.84
N ARG A 46 30.01 9.67 -13.37
CA ARG A 46 30.30 11.09 -13.58
C ARG A 46 31.65 11.49 -12.99
N ASP A 47 31.93 11.07 -11.77
CA ASP A 47 33.19 11.38 -11.07
C ASP A 47 34.39 10.76 -11.81
N ASN A 48 34.25 9.54 -12.35
CA ASN A 48 35.29 8.89 -13.14
C ASN A 48 35.52 9.58 -14.49
N ILE A 49 34.46 10.01 -15.18
CA ILE A 49 34.57 10.79 -16.42
C ILE A 49 35.31 12.11 -16.16
N GLN A 50 34.94 12.84 -15.10
CA GLN A 50 35.60 14.09 -14.73
C GLN A 50 37.08 13.90 -14.39
N LYS A 51 37.41 12.84 -13.63
CA LYS A 51 38.81 12.47 -13.33
C LYS A 51 39.59 12.17 -14.60
N LEU A 52 38.99 11.46 -15.55
CA LEU A 52 39.63 11.14 -16.83
C LEU A 52 39.92 12.39 -17.65
N GLN A 53 38.95 13.30 -17.77
CA GLN A 53 39.10 14.58 -18.46
C GLN A 53 40.17 15.47 -17.82
N ALA A 54 40.24 15.50 -16.48
CA ALA A 54 41.26 16.26 -15.76
C ALA A 54 42.66 15.69 -15.96
N LYS A 55 42.79 14.36 -15.99
CA LYS A 55 44.07 13.68 -16.25
C LYS A 55 44.54 13.90 -17.69
N GLN A 56 43.63 13.97 -18.67
CA GLN A 56 43.96 14.12 -20.10
C GLN A 56 44.71 15.42 -20.42
N LYS A 57 44.66 16.41 -19.51
CA LYS A 57 45.45 17.66 -19.57
C LYS A 57 46.91 17.49 -19.14
N LYS A 58 47.33 16.28 -18.74
CA LYS A 58 48.69 15.91 -18.35
C LYS A 58 49.19 14.78 -19.27
N ILE A 59 50.50 14.57 -19.35
CA ILE A 59 51.07 13.39 -20.03
C ILE A 59 50.64 12.15 -19.24
N ILE A 60 49.77 11.31 -19.82
CA ILE A 60 49.28 10.07 -19.19
C ILE A 60 49.84 8.85 -19.91
N ASN A 61 50.10 7.78 -19.15
CA ASN A 61 50.33 6.43 -19.67
C ASN A 61 49.06 5.88 -20.35
N VAL A 62 49.17 5.45 -21.61
CA VAL A 62 48.08 4.86 -22.41
C VAL A 62 47.35 3.71 -21.67
N SER A 63 48.08 2.93 -20.86
CA SER A 63 47.49 1.85 -20.06
C SER A 63 46.45 2.33 -19.05
N ASP A 64 46.70 3.44 -18.36
CA ASP A 64 45.78 4.01 -17.35
C ASP A 64 44.52 4.59 -18.00
N LEU A 65 44.66 5.11 -19.22
CA LEU A 65 43.55 5.60 -20.02
C LEU A 65 42.61 4.45 -20.41
N ILE A 66 43.15 3.34 -20.92
CA ILE A 66 42.38 2.15 -21.30
C ILE A 66 41.63 1.59 -20.08
N LEU A 67 42.30 1.45 -18.93
CA LEU A 67 41.67 0.95 -17.71
C LEU A 67 40.49 1.83 -17.27
N SER A 68 40.66 3.15 -17.33
CA SER A 68 39.61 4.10 -16.95
C SER A 68 38.40 4.03 -17.89
N VAL A 69 38.64 3.93 -19.20
CA VAL A 69 37.56 3.79 -20.20
C VAL A 69 36.79 2.48 -20.01
N ASN A 70 37.50 1.36 -19.81
CA ASN A 70 36.87 0.06 -19.57
C ASN A 70 36.02 0.09 -18.30
N TYR A 71 36.50 0.73 -17.23
CA TYR A 71 35.72 0.88 -15.99
C TYR A 71 34.46 1.73 -16.20
N ILE A 72 34.55 2.83 -16.95
CA ILE A 72 33.39 3.67 -17.28
C ILE A 72 32.35 2.87 -18.10
N GLN A 73 32.80 2.05 -19.06
CA GLN A 73 31.91 1.18 -19.83
C GLN A 73 31.21 0.13 -18.96
N LEU A 74 31.94 -0.48 -18.01
CA LEU A 74 31.34 -1.39 -17.04
C LEU A 74 30.27 -0.68 -16.19
N LEU A 75 30.55 0.54 -15.72
CA LEU A 75 29.57 1.35 -14.99
C LEU A 75 28.35 1.69 -15.85
N SER A 76 28.52 1.98 -17.14
CA SER A 76 27.39 2.19 -18.07
C SER A 76 26.47 0.97 -18.13
N LYS A 77 27.04 -0.22 -18.31
CA LYS A 77 26.27 -1.47 -18.33
C LYS A 77 25.54 -1.71 -17.01
N ASN A 78 26.23 -1.52 -15.88
CA ASN A 78 25.63 -1.65 -14.56
C ASN A 78 24.47 -0.66 -14.34
N ILE A 79 24.59 0.57 -14.84
CA ILE A 79 23.53 1.59 -14.77
C ILE A 79 22.32 1.17 -15.63
N GLU A 80 22.54 0.61 -16.81
CA GLU A 80 21.45 0.10 -17.66
C GLU A 80 20.69 -1.03 -16.97
N ASP A 81 21.41 -2.01 -16.43
CA ASP A 81 20.80 -3.14 -15.74
C ASP A 81 20.07 -2.69 -14.46
N GLN A 82 20.69 -1.81 -13.67
CA GLN A 82 20.05 -1.22 -12.49
C GLN A 82 18.81 -0.39 -12.87
N THR A 83 18.81 0.29 -14.02
CA THR A 83 17.63 1.02 -14.52
C THR A 83 16.48 0.07 -14.84
N LYS A 84 16.77 -1.13 -15.39
CA LYS A 84 15.76 -2.18 -15.59
C LYS A 84 15.21 -2.67 -14.25
N CYS A 85 16.07 -2.95 -13.26
CA CYS A 85 15.65 -3.35 -11.92
C CYS A 85 14.73 -2.31 -11.25
N VAL A 86 15.07 -1.02 -11.34
CA VAL A 86 14.21 0.07 -10.86
C VAL A 86 12.86 0.08 -11.57
N ARG A 87 12.84 -0.11 -12.89
CA ARG A 87 11.60 -0.14 -13.69
C ARG A 87 10.71 -1.31 -13.26
N GLU A 88 11.27 -2.51 -13.17
CA GLU A 88 10.54 -3.72 -12.75
C GLU A 88 9.97 -3.57 -11.33
N THR A 89 10.79 -3.07 -10.40
CA THR A 89 10.35 -2.85 -9.02
C THR A 89 9.27 -1.78 -8.94
N THR A 90 9.35 -0.73 -9.78
CA THR A 90 8.28 0.28 -9.89
C THR A 90 6.97 -0.33 -10.35
N ILE A 91 7.00 -1.24 -11.33
CA ILE A 91 5.81 -1.97 -11.80
C ILE A 91 5.21 -2.79 -10.65
N LYS A 92 6.03 -3.52 -9.89
CA LYS A 92 5.59 -4.31 -8.72
C LYS A 92 4.93 -3.44 -7.65
N VAL A 93 5.53 -2.28 -7.31
CA VAL A 93 4.92 -1.31 -6.37
C VAL A 93 3.54 -0.86 -6.87
N ASN A 94 3.41 -0.52 -8.15
CA ASN A 94 2.13 -0.07 -8.70
C ASN A 94 1.07 -1.19 -8.70
N GLN A 95 1.46 -2.43 -8.99
CA GLN A 95 0.59 -3.58 -8.88
C GLN A 95 0.07 -3.78 -7.45
N LYS A 96 0.97 -3.73 -6.45
CA LYS A 96 0.60 -3.84 -5.03
C LYS A 96 -0.27 -2.69 -4.54
N ARG A 97 -0.04 -1.47 -5.01
CA ARG A 97 -0.93 -0.32 -4.75
C ARG A 97 -2.33 -0.55 -5.28
N ASN A 98 -2.45 -1.06 -6.51
CA ASN A 98 -3.75 -1.37 -7.12
C ASN A 98 -4.47 -2.50 -6.37
N GLU A 99 -3.75 -3.53 -5.96
CA GLU A 99 -4.27 -4.62 -5.13
C GLU A 99 -4.83 -4.09 -3.81
N LEU A 100 -4.07 -3.24 -3.11
CA LEU A 100 -4.50 -2.60 -1.87
C LEU A 100 -5.78 -1.78 -2.06
N ILE A 101 -5.87 -0.99 -3.13
CA ILE A 101 -7.07 -0.21 -3.44
C ILE A 101 -8.30 -1.11 -3.60
N ILE A 102 -8.15 -2.26 -4.27
CA ILE A 102 -9.25 -3.21 -4.46
C ILE A 102 -9.68 -3.81 -3.11
N ILE A 103 -8.73 -4.21 -2.26
CA ILE A 103 -9.01 -4.78 -0.94
C ILE A 103 -9.73 -3.76 -0.05
N VAL A 104 -9.22 -2.52 0.01
CA VAL A 104 -9.83 -1.42 0.77
C VAL A 104 -11.26 -1.15 0.30
N LYS A 105 -11.50 -1.12 -1.02
CA LYS A 105 -12.85 -0.95 -1.58
C LYS A 105 -13.78 -2.07 -1.11
N LYS A 106 -13.35 -3.34 -1.22
CA LYS A 106 -14.14 -4.50 -0.77
C LYS A 106 -14.46 -4.44 0.72
N ARG A 107 -13.48 -4.08 1.58
CA ARG A 107 -13.70 -3.91 3.02
C ARG A 107 -14.71 -2.78 3.30
N LYS A 108 -14.52 -1.60 2.70
CA LYS A 108 -15.41 -0.45 2.90
C LYS A 108 -16.86 -0.75 2.50
N THR A 109 -17.07 -1.56 1.45
CA THR A 109 -18.41 -2.02 1.07
C THR A 109 -19.06 -2.84 2.18
N LEU A 110 -18.33 -3.79 2.78
CA LEU A 110 -18.83 -4.59 3.90
C LEU A 110 -19.09 -3.75 5.15
N GLU A 111 -18.23 -2.77 5.45
CA GLU A 111 -18.45 -1.86 6.59
C GLU A 111 -19.71 -1.00 6.39
N LYS A 112 -19.95 -0.51 5.16
CA LYS A 112 -21.19 0.22 4.83
C LYS A 112 -22.41 -0.68 4.99
N LEU A 113 -22.34 -1.94 4.57
CA LEU A 113 -23.42 -2.91 4.74
C LEU A 113 -23.71 -3.16 6.23
N LYS A 114 -22.66 -3.42 7.03
CA LYS A 114 -22.78 -3.62 8.48
C LYS A 114 -23.43 -2.43 9.17
N LYS A 115 -23.05 -1.20 8.80
CA LYS A 115 -23.66 0.04 9.33
C LYS A 115 -25.15 0.13 8.99
N LYS A 116 -25.53 -0.17 7.74
CA LYS A 116 -26.94 -0.16 7.32
C LYS A 116 -27.77 -1.18 8.08
N GLU A 117 -27.30 -2.43 8.18
CA GLU A 117 -27.99 -3.49 8.92
C GLU A 117 -28.14 -3.15 10.40
N TRP A 118 -27.12 -2.53 11.01
CA TRP A 118 -27.19 -2.08 12.39
C TRP A 118 -28.24 -0.99 12.62
N LEU A 119 -28.35 0.00 11.72
CA LEU A 119 -29.39 1.02 11.79
C LEU A 119 -30.79 0.43 11.69
N VAL A 120 -31.01 -0.53 10.78
CA VAL A 120 -32.29 -1.24 10.66
C VAL A 120 -32.61 -2.03 11.93
N TYR A 121 -31.62 -2.71 12.51
CA TYR A 121 -31.79 -3.41 13.78
C TYR A 121 -32.21 -2.46 14.91
N GLN A 122 -31.54 -1.30 15.04
CA GLN A 122 -31.91 -0.29 16.03
C GLN A 122 -33.33 0.24 15.85
N GLN A 123 -33.73 0.55 14.61
CA GLN A 123 -35.08 1.00 14.30
C GLN A 123 -36.13 -0.03 14.70
N LYS A 124 -35.88 -1.31 14.41
CA LYS A 124 -36.78 -2.40 14.79
C LYS A 124 -36.88 -2.56 16.31
N MET A 125 -35.76 -2.44 17.03
CA MET A 125 -35.77 -2.49 18.50
C MET A 125 -36.58 -1.33 19.09
N MET A 126 -36.38 -0.10 18.61
CA MET A 126 -37.16 1.07 19.04
C MET A 126 -38.66 0.95 18.73
N GLN A 127 -39.02 0.32 17.61
CA GLN A 127 -40.43 0.07 17.26
C GLN A 127 -41.05 -0.97 18.20
N ASN A 128 -40.33 -2.06 18.49
CA ASN A 128 -40.81 -3.09 19.41
C ASN A 128 -40.96 -2.56 20.84
N GLU A 129 -40.02 -1.75 21.30
CA GLU A 129 -40.08 -1.10 22.61
C GLU A 129 -41.28 -0.16 22.72
N ARG A 130 -41.53 0.67 21.71
CA ARG A 130 -42.73 1.53 21.67
C ARG A 130 -44.03 0.73 21.73
N LYS A 131 -44.16 -0.33 20.94
CA LYS A 131 -45.34 -1.21 20.97
C LYS A 131 -45.57 -1.82 22.36
N LEU A 132 -44.50 -2.27 23.01
CA LEU A 132 -44.58 -2.83 24.35
C LEU A 132 -45.01 -1.79 25.39
N MET A 133 -44.52 -0.54 25.29
CA MET A 133 -44.97 0.55 26.15
C MET A 133 -46.46 0.88 25.94
N ASP A 134 -46.91 0.92 24.69
CA ASP A 134 -48.32 1.16 24.35
C ASP A 134 -49.22 0.06 24.93
N GLU A 135 -48.84 -1.21 24.78
CA GLU A 135 -49.56 -2.36 25.34
C GLU A 135 -49.65 -2.30 26.88
N VAL A 136 -48.55 -1.95 27.55
CA VAL A 136 -48.53 -1.76 29.02
C VAL A 136 -49.42 -0.59 29.45
N ALA A 137 -49.42 0.51 28.70
CA ALA A 137 -50.29 1.65 28.99
C ALA A 137 -51.77 1.28 28.84
N SER A 138 -52.14 0.57 27.75
CA SER A 138 -53.50 0.10 27.51
C SER A 138 -53.99 -0.88 28.59
N THR A 139 -53.14 -1.85 28.98
CA THR A 139 -53.50 -2.80 30.05
C THR A 139 -53.65 -2.13 31.42
N ARG A 140 -52.79 -1.16 31.75
CA ARG A 140 -52.92 -0.36 32.99
C ARG A 140 -54.19 0.49 32.98
N HIS A 141 -54.53 1.09 31.84
CA HIS A 141 -55.76 1.87 31.70
C HIS A 141 -56.99 0.98 31.87
N ALA A 142 -57.03 -0.19 31.21
CA ALA A 142 -58.12 -1.15 31.34
C ALA A 142 -58.33 -1.62 32.79
N ARG A 143 -57.25 -1.85 33.54
CA ARG A 143 -57.30 -2.22 34.97
C ARG A 143 -57.77 -1.10 35.90
N LYS A 144 -57.63 0.17 35.52
CA LYS A 144 -58.16 1.31 36.29
C LYS A 144 -59.64 1.59 36.03
N MET A 145 -60.18 1.08 34.92
CA MET A 145 -61.57 1.27 34.49
C MET A 145 -62.48 0.09 34.86
N SER A 146 -61.92 -1.00 35.40
CA SER A 146 -62.60 -2.13 36.02
C SER A 146 -62.62 -1.98 37.53
#